data_AF-A0A7V7E0H4-F1
#
_entry.id   AF-A0A7V7E0H4-F1
#
_cell.length_a   1.000
_cell.length_b   1.000
_cell.length_c   1.000
_cell.angle_alpha   90.00
_cell.angle_beta   90.00
_cell.angle_gamma   90.00
#
_symmetry.space_group_name_H-M   'P 1'
#
loop_
_entity.id
_entity.type
_entity.pdbx_description
1 polymer ?
#
loop_
_entity_poly.entity_id
_entity_poly.type
_entity_poly.pdbx_seq_one_letter_code
_entity_poly.pdbx_strand_id
1 'polypeptide(L)'
;MGVLKDFKKKTLPTMAVAFVAATAKNLMAKDTVRSAIRGRVRRLLTGSSERPYEDVPAVEAYADRIVHMLDEKNISPKTIGIDGPPGSGKSTLGRSLAKRTGLMWRCLDLRDMQAPYVFLRGRIYENIRLFRTQNIDDFDVIIYIDCPLTDAQRRVVERDRNAALADYIDFKKLKKIGDAAFEMAAGEEIMIPTSPIRIKIRPKGGYGDMDHLRMILQSRGLDVEGFSKEELLFMYCYGKPKGGIFPYVKFGAYSNEILSGAVAALRVATAKNLLS
;
A
#
# COMPACT_ATOMS: atom_id res chain seq x y z
N MET A 1 -10.33 54.07 -6.66
CA MET A 1 -10.19 53.27 -5.42
C MET A 1 -11.47 52.59 -4.92
N GLY A 2 -12.69 53.03 -5.31
CA GLY A 2 -13.96 52.40 -4.88
C GLY A 2 -14.23 51.01 -5.47
N VAL A 3 -13.97 50.83 -6.77
CA VAL A 3 -14.24 49.57 -7.51
C VAL A 3 -13.46 48.36 -6.96
N LEU A 4 -12.21 48.55 -6.55
CA LEU A 4 -11.39 47.50 -5.92
C LEU A 4 -11.88 47.12 -4.51
N LYS A 5 -12.51 48.05 -3.78
CA LYS A 5 -13.07 47.78 -2.44
C LYS A 5 -14.37 46.97 -2.53
N ASP A 6 -15.22 47.25 -3.51
CA ASP A 6 -16.47 46.49 -3.74
C ASP A 6 -16.22 45.09 -4.30
N PHE A 7 -15.21 44.94 -5.18
CA PHE A 7 -14.79 43.63 -5.68
C PHE A 7 -14.29 42.70 -4.54
N LYS A 8 -13.58 43.26 -3.56
CA LYS A 8 -13.14 42.50 -2.37
C LYS A 8 -14.28 42.16 -1.41
N LYS A 9 -15.32 42.99 -1.30
CA LYS A 9 -16.41 42.80 -0.32
C LYS A 9 -17.50 41.81 -0.78
N LYS A 10 -17.81 41.72 -2.07
CA LYS A 10 -18.97 40.93 -2.55
C LYS A 10 -18.62 39.77 -3.47
N THR A 11 -17.50 39.81 -4.18
CA THR A 11 -17.14 38.80 -5.20
C THR A 11 -16.24 37.73 -4.61
N LEU A 12 -15.27 38.10 -3.77
CA LEU A 12 -14.34 37.17 -3.11
C LEU A 12 -15.05 36.07 -2.28
N PRO A 13 -16.04 36.40 -1.42
CA PRO A 13 -16.74 35.38 -0.64
C PRO A 13 -17.54 34.42 -1.51
N THR A 14 -18.18 34.92 -2.58
CA THR A 14 -18.95 34.06 -3.51
C THR A 14 -18.03 33.16 -4.33
N MET A 15 -16.87 33.66 -4.77
CA MET A 15 -15.85 32.85 -5.45
C MET A 15 -15.29 31.77 -4.52
N ALA A 16 -15.03 32.09 -3.25
CA ALA A 16 -14.56 31.13 -2.27
C ALA A 16 -15.62 30.03 -2.01
N VAL A 17 -16.89 30.41 -1.87
CA VAL A 17 -17.99 29.45 -1.71
C VAL A 17 -18.17 28.58 -2.97
N ALA A 18 -18.09 29.16 -4.16
CA ALA A 18 -18.20 28.42 -5.43
C ALA A 18 -17.01 27.46 -5.64
N PHE A 19 -15.80 27.92 -5.32
CA PHE A 19 -14.59 27.08 -5.32
C PHE A 19 -14.77 25.89 -4.37
N VAL A 20 -15.15 26.15 -3.12
CA VAL A 20 -15.35 25.11 -2.10
C VAL A 20 -16.47 24.16 -2.50
N ALA A 21 -17.61 24.66 -2.99
CA ALA A 21 -18.75 23.83 -3.39
C ALA A 21 -18.46 22.97 -4.62
N ALA A 22 -17.79 23.52 -5.65
CA ALA A 22 -17.42 22.78 -6.85
C ALA A 22 -16.33 21.74 -6.55
N THR A 23 -15.31 22.12 -5.77
CA THR A 23 -14.25 21.21 -5.32
C THR A 23 -14.85 20.09 -4.46
N ALA A 24 -15.74 20.41 -3.52
CA ALA A 24 -16.44 19.43 -2.70
C ALA A 24 -17.34 18.51 -3.53
N LYS A 25 -18.09 19.03 -4.50
CA LYS A 25 -18.95 18.24 -5.40
C LYS A 25 -18.13 17.27 -6.26
N ASN A 26 -17.01 17.74 -6.82
CA ASN A 26 -16.12 16.91 -7.64
C ASN A 26 -15.37 15.87 -6.81
N LEU A 27 -14.97 16.23 -5.58
CA LEU A 27 -14.43 15.27 -4.61
C LEU A 27 -15.48 14.22 -4.21
N MET A 28 -16.72 14.63 -3.90
CA MET A 28 -17.81 13.72 -3.53
C MET A 28 -18.33 12.86 -4.68
N ALA A 29 -18.03 13.20 -5.93
CA ALA A 29 -18.33 12.36 -7.09
C ALA A 29 -17.35 11.18 -7.22
N LYS A 30 -16.18 11.22 -6.56
CA LYS A 30 -15.25 10.10 -6.55
C LYS A 30 -15.70 9.04 -5.56
N ASP A 31 -15.70 7.78 -6.02
CA ASP A 31 -16.00 6.61 -5.19
C ASP A 31 -15.08 6.52 -3.96
N THR A 32 -13.85 7.04 -4.08
CA THR A 32 -12.86 7.05 -3.01
C THR A 32 -13.20 7.96 -1.83
N VAL A 33 -13.80 9.11 -2.09
CA VAL A 33 -14.25 10.07 -1.07
C VAL A 33 -15.54 9.57 -0.41
N ARG A 34 -16.47 9.02 -1.21
CA ARG A 34 -17.70 8.38 -0.69
C ARG A 34 -17.37 7.22 0.25
N SER A 35 -16.39 6.42 -0.14
CA SER A 35 -15.86 5.29 0.64
C SER A 35 -15.20 5.75 1.95
N ALA A 36 -14.35 6.80 1.93
CA ALA A 36 -13.75 7.36 3.14
C ALA A 36 -14.78 7.91 4.15
N ILE A 37 -15.86 8.54 3.65
CA ILE A 37 -16.97 9.02 4.48
C ILE A 37 -17.72 7.84 5.11
N ARG A 38 -18.05 6.81 4.31
CA ARG A 38 -18.69 5.57 4.81
C ARG A 38 -17.85 4.90 5.91
N GLY A 39 -16.53 4.82 5.74
CA GLY A 39 -15.61 4.25 6.74
C GLY A 39 -15.62 5.01 8.08
N ARG A 40 -15.71 6.34 8.05
CA ARG A 40 -15.84 7.16 9.28
C ARG A 40 -17.19 6.99 9.95
N VAL A 41 -18.28 6.95 9.18
CA VAL A 41 -19.63 6.69 9.69
C VAL A 41 -19.71 5.31 10.36
N ARG A 42 -19.12 4.27 9.75
CA ARG A 42 -19.08 2.92 10.34
C ARG A 42 -18.30 2.86 11.65
N ARG A 43 -17.16 3.55 11.73
CA ARG A 43 -16.38 3.64 12.99
C ARG A 43 -17.20 4.27 14.12
N LEU A 44 -17.97 5.31 13.81
CA LEU A 44 -18.87 5.95 14.79
C LEU A 44 -20.01 5.02 15.24
N LEU A 45 -20.54 4.19 14.33
CA LEU A 45 -21.68 3.31 14.63
C LEU A 45 -21.28 1.97 15.27
N THR A 46 -20.11 1.43 14.95
CA THR A 46 -19.75 0.04 15.30
C THR A 46 -18.48 -0.10 16.13
N GLY A 47 -17.79 1.01 16.44
CA GLY A 47 -16.48 0.99 17.11
C GLY A 47 -15.33 0.46 16.24
N SER A 48 -15.64 -0.19 15.13
CA SER A 48 -14.67 -0.72 14.16
C SER A 48 -14.74 0.03 12.83
N SER A 49 -13.57 0.33 12.27
CA SER A 49 -13.48 0.78 10.88
C SER A 49 -13.48 -0.37 9.87
N GLU A 50 -13.41 -1.63 10.33
CA GLU A 50 -13.38 -2.82 9.49
C GLU A 50 -14.78 -3.45 9.37
N ARG A 51 -15.10 -4.01 8.19
CA ARG A 51 -16.17 -5.01 8.12
C ARG A 51 -15.73 -6.26 8.89
N PRO A 52 -16.66 -7.01 9.52
CA PRO A 52 -16.35 -8.32 10.07
C PRO A 52 -15.58 -9.16 9.05
N TYR A 53 -14.60 -9.92 9.53
CA TYR A 53 -13.86 -10.83 8.67
C TYR A 53 -14.78 -11.95 8.21
N GLU A 54 -14.95 -12.06 6.89
CA GLU A 54 -15.63 -13.18 6.25
C GLU A 54 -14.58 -14.04 5.55
N ASP A 55 -14.69 -15.36 5.75
CA ASP A 55 -13.82 -16.33 5.10
C ASP A 55 -14.00 -16.22 3.58
N VAL A 56 -12.88 -16.09 2.85
CA VAL A 56 -12.89 -16.03 1.38
C VAL A 56 -12.48 -17.41 0.87
N PRO A 57 -13.39 -18.20 0.25
CA PRO A 57 -13.13 -19.62 -0.05
C PRO A 57 -11.83 -19.87 -0.83
N ALA A 58 -11.50 -19.00 -1.80
CA ALA A 58 -10.25 -19.10 -2.53
C ALA A 58 -9.01 -18.92 -1.63
N VAL A 59 -9.04 -17.98 -0.68
CA VAL A 59 -7.92 -17.72 0.24
C VAL A 59 -7.79 -18.82 1.28
N GLU A 60 -8.92 -19.37 1.74
CA GLU A 60 -8.91 -20.55 2.61
C GLU A 60 -8.24 -21.74 1.92
N ALA A 61 -8.64 -22.03 0.67
CA ALA A 61 -8.02 -23.09 -0.13
C ALA A 61 -6.52 -22.85 -0.37
N TYR A 62 -6.10 -21.60 -0.55
CA TYR A 62 -4.68 -21.26 -0.64
C TYR A 62 -3.95 -21.53 0.68
N ALA A 63 -4.53 -21.16 1.83
CA ALA A 63 -3.94 -21.42 3.13
C ALA A 63 -3.80 -22.92 3.41
N ASP A 64 -4.80 -23.73 3.04
CA ASP A 64 -4.73 -25.20 3.12
C ASP A 64 -3.57 -25.76 2.29
N ARG A 65 -3.43 -25.32 1.03
CA ARG A 65 -2.33 -25.74 0.15
C ARG A 65 -0.96 -25.35 0.67
N ILE A 66 -0.83 -24.17 1.28
CA ILE A 66 0.43 -23.71 1.87
C ILE A 66 0.83 -24.59 3.04
N VAL A 67 -0.10 -24.88 3.94
CA VAL A 67 0.17 -25.75 5.11
C VAL A 67 0.53 -27.15 4.66
N HIS A 68 -0.23 -27.72 3.72
CA HIS A 68 0.09 -29.03 3.16
C HIS A 68 1.50 -29.09 2.54
N MET A 69 1.87 -28.08 1.75
CA MET A 69 3.22 -27.98 1.16
C MET A 69 4.33 -27.89 2.24
N LEU A 70 4.08 -27.13 3.31
CA LEU A 70 5.03 -27.04 4.43
C LEU A 70 5.18 -28.39 5.14
N ASP A 71 4.07 -29.10 5.35
CA ASP A 71 4.08 -30.44 5.95
C ASP A 71 4.84 -31.45 5.07
N GLU A 72 4.61 -31.46 3.75
CA GLU A 72 5.33 -32.31 2.80
C GLU A 72 6.84 -32.06 2.81
N LYS A 73 7.25 -30.80 2.98
CA LYS A 73 8.67 -30.42 3.13
C LYS A 73 9.20 -30.57 4.56
N ASN A 74 8.37 -31.04 5.50
CA ASN A 74 8.68 -31.19 6.94
C ASN A 74 9.16 -29.87 7.58
N ILE A 75 8.49 -28.76 7.24
CA ILE A 75 8.80 -27.41 7.73
C ILE A 75 7.69 -26.97 8.67
N SER A 76 8.05 -26.71 9.93
CA SER A 76 7.17 -26.08 10.90
C SER A 76 7.65 -24.64 11.17
N PRO A 77 7.15 -23.64 10.41
CA PRO A 77 7.65 -22.28 10.53
C PRO A 77 7.22 -21.68 11.87
N LYS A 78 8.16 -21.01 12.55
CA LYS A 78 7.87 -20.25 13.78
C LYS A 78 7.59 -18.78 13.46
N THR A 79 7.99 -18.32 12.29
CA THR A 79 7.84 -16.94 11.83
C THR A 79 7.52 -16.91 10.34
N ILE A 80 6.43 -16.24 9.98
CA ILE A 80 6.02 -16.06 8.58
C ILE A 80 5.89 -14.57 8.29
N GLY A 81 6.50 -14.11 7.20
CA GLY A 81 6.32 -12.76 6.68
C GLY A 81 5.39 -12.76 5.45
N ILE A 82 4.44 -11.84 5.37
CA ILE A 82 3.54 -11.68 4.22
C ILE A 82 3.61 -10.25 3.67
N ASP A 83 3.98 -10.11 2.40
CA ASP A 83 3.98 -8.84 1.65
C ASP A 83 3.14 -8.98 0.36
N GLY A 84 2.83 -7.86 -0.26
CA GLY A 84 2.03 -7.73 -1.47
C GLY A 84 1.31 -6.38 -1.51
N PRO A 85 0.79 -5.99 -2.68
CA PRO A 85 0.16 -4.69 -2.85
C PRO A 85 -1.07 -4.50 -1.94
N PRO A 86 -1.49 -3.25 -1.67
CA PRO A 86 -2.74 -2.99 -0.97
C PRO A 86 -3.91 -3.70 -1.67
N GLY A 87 -4.82 -4.32 -0.91
CA GLY A 87 -5.95 -5.08 -1.48
C GLY A 87 -5.62 -6.49 -1.99
N SER A 88 -4.36 -6.94 -1.93
CA SER A 88 -3.96 -8.27 -2.44
C SER A 88 -4.56 -9.45 -1.67
N GLY A 89 -4.93 -9.25 -0.41
CA GLY A 89 -5.47 -10.31 0.46
C GLY A 89 -4.58 -10.72 1.64
N LYS A 90 -3.47 -10.01 1.90
CA LYS A 90 -2.52 -10.31 3.00
C LYS A 90 -3.18 -10.58 4.34
N SER A 91 -4.03 -9.67 4.82
CA SER A 91 -4.68 -9.81 6.12
C SER A 91 -5.66 -10.99 6.17
N THR A 92 -6.33 -11.29 5.04
CA THR A 92 -7.19 -12.48 4.91
C THR A 92 -6.33 -13.73 5.01
N LEU A 93 -5.30 -13.84 4.16
CA LEU A 93 -4.39 -14.99 4.14
C LEU A 93 -3.69 -15.22 5.49
N GLY A 94 -3.19 -14.15 6.12
CA GLY A 94 -2.52 -14.23 7.41
C GLY A 94 -3.43 -14.74 8.53
N ARG A 95 -4.71 -14.35 8.54
CA ARG A 95 -5.71 -14.88 9.47
C ARG A 95 -6.03 -16.34 9.18
N SER A 96 -6.22 -16.71 7.90
CA SER A 96 -6.46 -18.10 7.50
C SER A 96 -5.30 -19.03 7.85
N LEU A 97 -4.05 -18.59 7.66
CA LEU A 97 -2.85 -19.35 8.04
C LEU A 97 -2.71 -19.45 9.56
N ALA A 98 -2.99 -18.39 10.32
CA ALA A 98 -2.95 -18.42 11.78
C ALA A 98 -3.91 -19.48 12.36
N LYS A 99 -5.13 -19.58 11.82
CA LYS A 99 -6.12 -20.62 12.20
C LYS A 99 -5.57 -22.05 12.04
N ARG A 100 -4.76 -22.30 11.00
CA ARG A 100 -4.25 -23.63 10.65
C ARG A 100 -2.93 -23.99 11.33
N THR A 101 -2.05 -23.01 11.49
CA THR A 101 -0.69 -23.20 12.01
C THR A 101 -0.60 -23.01 13.53
N GLY A 102 -1.63 -22.44 14.16
CA GLY A 102 -1.60 -22.06 15.58
C GLY A 102 -0.72 -20.83 15.88
N LEU A 103 -0.14 -20.19 14.86
CA LEU A 103 0.63 -18.96 15.01
C LEU A 103 -0.30 -17.75 15.24
N MET A 104 0.19 -16.71 15.94
CA MET A 104 -0.58 -15.46 16.07
C MET A 104 -0.36 -14.54 14.87
N TRP A 105 -1.44 -14.01 14.31
CA TRP A 105 -1.36 -13.02 13.22
C TRP A 105 -1.22 -11.58 13.75
N ARG A 106 -0.34 -10.79 13.13
CA ARG A 106 -0.13 -9.36 13.40
C ARG A 106 0.01 -8.55 12.11
N CYS A 107 -0.88 -7.58 11.93
CA CYS A 107 -0.73 -6.50 10.94
C CYS A 107 0.18 -5.41 11.53
N LEU A 108 1.28 -5.08 10.84
CA LEU A 108 2.16 -3.98 11.22
C LEU A 108 1.68 -2.68 10.59
N ASP A 109 1.87 -1.55 11.26
CA ASP A 109 1.48 -0.24 10.76
C ASP A 109 2.65 0.52 10.08
N LEU A 110 2.40 1.76 9.65
CA LEU A 110 3.44 2.58 9.01
C LEU A 110 4.57 2.99 9.96
N ARG A 111 4.31 3.10 11.27
CA ARG A 111 5.30 3.48 12.28
C ARG A 111 6.23 2.31 12.58
N ASP A 112 5.67 1.10 12.63
CA ASP A 112 6.45 -0.14 12.76
C ASP A 112 7.50 -0.27 11.64
N MET A 113 7.24 0.30 10.45
CA MET A 113 8.10 0.22 9.27
C MET A 113 9.10 1.39 9.12
N GLN A 114 9.26 2.25 10.13
CA GLN A 114 10.20 3.39 10.07
C GLN A 114 11.61 3.03 10.55
N ALA A 115 11.74 1.95 11.32
CA ALA A 115 12.99 1.48 11.90
C ALA A 115 13.05 -0.05 11.80
N PRO A 116 14.21 -0.66 12.08
CA PRO A 116 14.29 -2.11 12.26
C PRO A 116 13.29 -2.58 13.33
N TYR A 117 12.45 -3.53 12.95
CA TYR A 117 11.40 -4.08 13.80
C TYR A 117 11.85 -5.42 14.42
N VAL A 118 11.58 -5.62 15.70
CA VAL A 118 11.93 -6.87 16.40
C VAL A 118 10.80 -7.90 16.22
N PHE A 119 11.07 -8.94 15.44
CA PHE A 119 10.11 -10.02 15.21
C PHE A 119 10.17 -11.09 16.30
N LEU A 120 9.02 -11.33 16.94
CA LEU A 120 8.82 -12.45 17.87
C LEU A 120 8.43 -13.72 17.12
N ARG A 121 8.93 -14.87 17.61
CA ARG A 121 8.53 -16.21 17.18
C ARG A 121 7.09 -16.53 17.56
N GLY A 122 6.51 -17.53 16.90
CA GLY A 122 5.11 -17.94 17.06
C GLY A 122 4.13 -17.03 16.32
N ARG A 123 4.58 -16.29 15.30
CA ARG A 123 3.78 -15.22 14.68
C ARG A 123 3.87 -15.13 13.16
N ILE A 124 2.79 -14.63 12.58
CA ILE A 124 2.67 -14.24 11.18
C ILE A 124 2.58 -12.71 11.12
N TYR A 125 3.49 -12.07 10.39
CA TYR A 125 3.52 -10.63 10.21
C TYR A 125 3.09 -10.27 8.80
N GLU A 126 2.32 -9.20 8.65
CA GLU A 126 2.01 -8.66 7.33
C GLU A 126 2.13 -7.14 7.29
N ASN A 127 2.67 -6.65 6.18
CA ASN A 127 2.65 -5.24 5.82
C ASN A 127 2.85 -5.10 4.31
N ILE A 128 2.36 -4.01 3.74
CA ILE A 128 2.58 -3.67 2.33
C ILE A 128 4.02 -3.30 1.99
N ARG A 129 4.93 -3.12 2.96
CA ARG A 129 6.34 -2.72 2.83
C ARG A 129 7.27 -3.63 3.64
N LEU A 130 6.81 -4.81 4.04
CA LEU A 130 7.55 -5.69 4.94
C LEU A 130 8.92 -6.07 4.35
N PHE A 131 8.92 -6.62 3.13
CA PHE A 131 10.14 -7.17 2.53
C PHE A 131 11.10 -6.11 2.03
N ARG A 132 10.66 -4.87 1.85
CA ARG A 132 11.52 -3.77 1.39
C ARG A 132 12.12 -2.93 2.51
N THR A 133 11.61 -3.05 3.74
CA THR A 133 12.07 -2.24 4.87
C THR A 133 12.72 -3.04 5.98
N GLN A 134 12.33 -4.30 6.16
CA GLN A 134 12.74 -5.10 7.33
C GLN A 134 13.74 -6.19 6.95
N ASN A 135 14.52 -6.67 7.92
CA ASN A 135 15.36 -7.85 7.70
C ASN A 135 14.47 -9.07 7.51
N ILE A 136 14.49 -9.68 6.32
CA ILE A 136 13.64 -10.84 6.04
C ILE A 136 14.25 -12.15 6.56
N ASP A 137 15.53 -12.15 6.96
CA ASP A 137 16.17 -13.29 7.61
C ASP A 137 15.55 -13.65 8.95
N ASP A 138 14.75 -12.75 9.53
CA ASP A 138 13.98 -13.01 10.74
C ASP A 138 12.76 -13.92 10.52
N PHE A 139 12.44 -14.28 9.26
CA PHE A 139 11.34 -15.17 8.90
C PHE A 139 11.83 -16.56 8.47
N ASP A 140 11.14 -17.61 8.90
CA ASP A 140 11.38 -18.97 8.39
C ASP A 140 10.80 -19.14 6.98
N VAL A 141 9.70 -18.45 6.70
CA VAL A 141 9.00 -18.46 5.41
C VAL A 141 8.55 -17.04 5.06
N ILE A 142 8.78 -16.63 3.81
CA ILE A 142 8.24 -15.39 3.25
C ILE A 142 7.22 -15.71 2.17
N ILE A 143 6.10 -14.99 2.19
CA ILE A 143 4.99 -15.13 1.27
C ILE A 143 4.75 -13.78 0.59
N TYR A 144 4.84 -13.77 -0.74
CA TYR A 144 4.52 -12.61 -1.56
C TYR A 144 3.24 -12.86 -2.36
N ILE A 145 2.26 -11.96 -2.22
CA ILE A 145 1.01 -12.03 -2.97
C ILE A 145 1.13 -11.15 -4.23
N ASP A 146 1.50 -11.79 -5.33
CA ASP A 146 1.65 -11.22 -6.67
C ASP A 146 0.29 -11.04 -7.37
N CYS A 147 -0.56 -10.19 -6.77
CA CYS A 147 -1.87 -9.89 -7.30
C CYS A 147 -1.78 -8.89 -8.47
N PRO A 148 -2.53 -9.10 -9.57
CA PRO A 148 -2.65 -8.11 -10.64
C PRO A 148 -3.08 -6.73 -10.10
N LEU A 149 -2.46 -5.67 -10.62
CA LEU A 149 -2.71 -4.30 -10.13
C LEU A 149 -4.17 -3.87 -10.27
N THR A 150 -4.83 -4.29 -11.35
CA THR A 150 -6.25 -4.00 -11.62
C THR A 150 -7.14 -4.59 -10.53
N ASP A 151 -6.90 -5.84 -10.15
CA ASP A 151 -7.65 -6.51 -9.07
C ASP A 151 -7.35 -5.90 -7.71
N ALA A 152 -6.08 -5.60 -7.42
CA ALA A 152 -5.67 -4.94 -6.19
C ALA A 152 -6.36 -3.58 -6.03
N GLN A 153 -6.36 -2.76 -7.09
CA GLN A 153 -7.02 -1.46 -7.10
C GLN A 153 -8.54 -1.57 -6.93
N ARG A 154 -9.19 -2.46 -7.70
CA ARG A 154 -10.64 -2.72 -7.58
C ARG A 154 -11.03 -3.06 -6.14
N ARG A 155 -10.30 -4.00 -5.52
CA ARG A 155 -10.57 -4.41 -4.13
C ARG A 155 -10.33 -3.31 -3.10
N VAL A 156 -9.38 -2.40 -3.33
CA VAL A 156 -9.18 -1.24 -2.42
C VAL A 156 -10.35 -0.27 -2.52
N VAL A 157 -10.86 0.00 -3.72
CA VAL A 157 -12.03 0.86 -3.92
C VAL A 157 -13.28 0.26 -3.27
N GLU A 158 -13.51 -1.04 -3.48
CA GLU A 158 -14.69 -1.76 -2.97
C GLU A 158 -14.72 -1.90 -1.43
N ARG A 159 -13.55 -1.96 -0.77
CA ARG A 159 -13.45 -2.30 0.66
C ARG A 159 -13.84 -1.17 1.64
N ASP A 160 -14.34 -0.02 1.16
CA ASP A 160 -14.67 1.18 1.97
C ASP A 160 -13.48 1.76 2.79
N ARG A 161 -12.30 1.13 2.77
CA ARG A 161 -11.18 1.39 3.66
C ARG A 161 -10.13 2.20 2.92
N ASN A 162 -9.90 3.43 3.39
CA ASN A 162 -8.83 4.28 2.86
C ASN A 162 -8.83 4.33 1.33
N ALA A 163 -9.99 4.42 0.65
CA ALA A 163 -10.00 4.47 -0.81
C ALA A 163 -9.27 5.71 -1.36
N ALA A 164 -9.08 6.74 -0.51
CA ALA A 164 -8.07 7.78 -0.68
C ALA A 164 -6.67 7.21 -1.04
N LEU A 165 -6.18 6.17 -0.36
CA LEU A 165 -4.92 5.50 -0.70
C LEU A 165 -4.91 4.95 -2.13
N ALA A 166 -6.05 4.53 -2.72
CA ALA A 166 -6.10 4.12 -4.12
C ALA A 166 -5.69 5.27 -5.07
N ASP A 167 -6.10 6.48 -4.72
CA ASP A 167 -5.81 7.70 -5.49
C ASP A 167 -4.41 8.23 -5.21
N TYR A 168 -3.97 8.18 -3.94
CA TYR A 168 -2.70 8.75 -3.52
C TYR A 168 -1.52 7.80 -3.73
N ILE A 169 -1.71 6.49 -3.81
CA ILE A 169 -0.59 5.55 -3.92
C ILE A 169 -0.33 5.17 -5.38
N ASP A 170 0.96 5.13 -5.72
CA ASP A 170 1.49 4.57 -6.94
C ASP A 170 1.61 3.05 -6.81
N PHE A 171 0.51 2.35 -7.09
CA PHE A 171 0.42 0.89 -7.05
C PHE A 171 1.47 0.22 -7.94
N LYS A 172 1.77 0.82 -9.09
CA LYS A 172 2.79 0.30 -10.03
C LYS A 172 4.16 0.32 -9.38
N LYS A 173 4.50 1.44 -8.72
CA LYS A 173 5.76 1.57 -7.99
C LYS A 173 5.85 0.67 -6.76
N LEU A 174 4.79 0.60 -5.95
CA LEU A 174 4.72 -0.32 -4.81
C LEU A 174 4.97 -1.76 -5.26
N LYS A 175 4.26 -2.21 -6.30
CA LYS A 175 4.42 -3.56 -6.84
C LYS A 175 5.82 -3.78 -7.39
N LYS A 176 6.34 -2.88 -8.23
CA LYS A 176 7.69 -3.03 -8.80
C LYS A 176 8.77 -3.19 -7.72
N ILE A 177 8.72 -2.37 -6.66
CA ILE A 177 9.66 -2.47 -5.55
C ILE A 177 9.43 -3.74 -4.72
N GLY A 178 8.17 -4.14 -4.50
CA GLY A 178 7.82 -5.38 -3.81
C GLY A 178 8.30 -6.63 -4.56
N ASP A 179 8.11 -6.66 -5.87
CA ASP A 179 8.59 -7.73 -6.77
C ASP A 179 10.12 -7.83 -6.68
N ALA A 180 10.82 -6.70 -6.82
CA ALA A 180 12.26 -6.65 -6.69
C ALA A 180 12.75 -7.14 -5.32
N ALA A 181 12.11 -6.71 -4.22
CA ALA A 181 12.48 -7.14 -2.87
C ALA A 181 12.36 -8.67 -2.70
N PHE A 182 11.29 -9.26 -3.22
CA PHE A 182 11.09 -10.71 -3.16
C PHE A 182 12.05 -11.47 -4.08
N GLU A 183 12.35 -10.93 -5.26
CA GLU A 183 13.31 -11.51 -6.21
C GLU A 183 14.73 -11.53 -5.66
N MET A 184 15.15 -10.50 -4.93
CA MET A 184 16.49 -10.44 -4.33
C MET A 184 16.71 -11.50 -3.25
N ALA A 185 15.65 -11.95 -2.58
CA ALA A 185 15.74 -12.99 -1.56
C ALA A 185 16.16 -14.33 -2.17
N ALA A 186 17.16 -14.99 -1.58
CA ALA A 186 17.54 -16.34 -1.95
C ALA A 186 16.46 -17.37 -1.58
N GLY A 187 16.66 -18.62 -2.00
CA GLY A 187 15.75 -19.73 -1.72
C GLY A 187 14.90 -20.12 -2.92
N GLU A 188 14.48 -21.38 -2.91
CA GLU A 188 13.60 -21.96 -3.93
C GLU A 188 12.25 -21.23 -3.91
N GLU A 189 11.85 -20.69 -5.05
CA GLU A 189 10.52 -20.11 -5.21
C GLU A 189 9.50 -21.20 -5.48
N ILE A 190 8.48 -21.25 -4.63
CA ILE A 190 7.36 -22.18 -4.74
C ILE A 190 6.11 -21.36 -5.06
N MET A 191 5.47 -21.69 -6.17
CA MET A 191 4.19 -21.10 -6.56
C MET A 191 3.05 -22.04 -6.17
N ILE A 192 2.01 -21.49 -5.55
CA ILE A 192 0.77 -22.25 -5.31
C ILE A 192 -0.06 -22.22 -6.60
N PRO A 193 -0.38 -23.37 -7.23
CA PRO A 193 -1.10 -23.41 -8.50
C PRO A 193 -2.39 -22.61 -8.45
N THR A 194 -2.73 -21.94 -9.57
CA THR A 194 -3.96 -21.14 -9.73
C THR A 194 -4.13 -20.00 -8.71
N SER A 195 -3.03 -19.56 -8.09
CA SER A 195 -3.02 -18.50 -7.09
C SER A 195 -1.99 -17.43 -7.43
N PRO A 196 -2.15 -16.19 -6.91
CA PRO A 196 -1.13 -15.16 -6.99
C PRO A 196 -0.01 -15.33 -5.94
N ILE A 197 0.11 -16.49 -5.27
CA ILE A 197 0.99 -16.65 -4.12
C ILE A 197 2.33 -17.24 -4.55
N ARG A 198 3.40 -16.51 -4.19
CA ARG A 198 4.80 -16.90 -4.34
C ARG A 198 5.41 -17.06 -2.95
N ILE A 199 6.16 -18.13 -2.72
CA ILE A 199 6.69 -18.49 -1.40
C ILE A 199 8.17 -18.77 -1.53
N LYS A 200 8.95 -18.33 -0.54
CA LYS A 200 10.32 -18.80 -0.35
C LYS A 200 10.49 -19.28 1.08
N ILE A 201 11.20 -20.39 1.22
CA ILE A 201 11.62 -20.95 2.51
C ILE A 201 13.05 -20.47 2.76
N ARG A 202 13.34 -20.04 3.99
CA ARG A 202 14.66 -19.51 4.35
C ARG A 202 15.75 -20.58 4.15
N PRO A 203 16.77 -20.32 3.32
CA PRO A 203 17.95 -21.17 3.23
C PRO A 203 18.74 -21.20 4.54
N LYS A 204 19.63 -22.18 4.71
CA LYS A 204 20.50 -22.27 5.91
C LYS A 204 21.35 -21.01 6.14
N GLY A 205 21.75 -20.33 5.06
CA GLY A 205 22.53 -19.08 5.11
C GLY A 205 21.70 -17.80 5.22
N GLY A 206 20.37 -17.90 5.35
CA GLY A 206 19.46 -16.76 5.21
C GLY A 206 19.04 -16.50 3.76
N TYR A 207 18.15 -15.53 3.58
CA TYR A 207 17.73 -15.00 2.28
C TYR A 207 18.80 -14.10 1.67
N GLY A 208 19.60 -13.39 2.46
CA GLY A 208 20.72 -12.57 1.96
C GLY A 208 20.31 -11.51 0.93
N ASP A 209 19.07 -11.02 0.98
CA ASP A 209 18.50 -10.11 -0.01
C ASP A 209 19.24 -8.77 -0.07
N MET A 210 19.66 -8.26 1.09
CA MET A 210 20.41 -7.01 1.19
C MET A 210 21.80 -7.12 0.54
N ASP A 211 22.52 -8.21 0.79
CA ASP A 211 23.86 -8.40 0.25
C ASP A 211 23.82 -8.65 -1.26
N HIS A 212 22.83 -9.42 -1.73
CA HIS A 212 22.58 -9.63 -3.15
C HIS A 212 22.27 -8.29 -3.86
N LEU A 213 21.40 -7.47 -3.27
CA LEU A 213 21.06 -6.15 -3.81
C LEU A 213 22.29 -5.22 -3.88
N ARG A 214 23.10 -5.18 -2.82
CA ARG A 214 24.35 -4.40 -2.80
C ARG A 214 25.32 -4.85 -3.88
N MET A 215 25.55 -6.16 -4.01
CA MET A 215 26.43 -6.73 -5.03
C MET A 215 25.98 -6.32 -6.45
N ILE A 216 24.69 -6.41 -6.76
CA ILE A 216 24.15 -5.98 -8.06
C ILE A 216 24.39 -4.49 -8.29
N LEU A 217 24.12 -3.63 -7.31
CA LEU A 217 24.30 -2.18 -7.47
C LEU A 217 25.78 -1.79 -7.59
N GLN A 218 26.66 -2.41 -6.82
CA GLN A 218 28.12 -2.22 -6.91
C GLN A 218 28.67 -2.66 -8.28
N SER A 219 28.19 -3.79 -8.82
CA SER A 219 28.57 -4.22 -10.18
C SER A 219 28.13 -3.23 -11.28
N ARG A 220 27.17 -2.34 -10.99
CA ARG A 220 26.74 -1.24 -11.86
C ARG A 220 27.51 0.08 -11.59
N GLY A 221 28.53 0.04 -10.74
CA GLY A 221 29.34 1.21 -10.37
C GLY A 221 28.60 2.21 -9.46
N LEU A 222 27.56 1.77 -8.74
CA LEU A 222 26.82 2.63 -7.81
C LEU A 222 27.37 2.48 -6.38
N ASP A 223 27.50 3.61 -5.68
CA ASP A 223 27.77 3.64 -4.24
C ASP A 223 26.53 3.16 -3.46
N VAL A 224 26.75 2.25 -2.52
CA VAL A 224 25.70 1.59 -1.73
C VAL A 224 25.86 1.82 -0.23
N GLU A 225 26.92 2.49 0.20
CA GLU A 225 27.20 2.69 1.62
C GLU A 225 26.22 3.69 2.25
N GLY A 226 25.81 3.40 3.49
CA GLY A 226 24.90 4.24 4.26
C GLY A 226 23.43 4.24 3.82
N PHE A 227 23.07 3.59 2.70
CA PHE A 227 21.67 3.51 2.26
C PHE A 227 20.90 2.36 2.91
N SER A 228 19.63 2.61 3.22
CA SER A 228 18.69 1.59 3.67
C SER A 228 18.32 0.63 2.52
N LYS A 229 17.78 -0.55 2.87
CA LYS A 229 17.32 -1.52 1.88
C LYS A 229 16.31 -0.93 0.90
N GLU A 230 15.37 -0.13 1.39
CA GLU A 230 14.35 0.48 0.55
C GLU A 230 14.98 1.48 -0.44
N GLU A 231 15.94 2.29 0.01
CA GLU A 231 16.66 3.22 -0.85
C GLU A 231 17.45 2.51 -1.95
N LEU A 232 18.13 1.41 -1.60
CA LEU A 232 18.82 0.57 -2.57
C LEU A 232 17.85 -0.06 -3.58
N LEU A 233 16.67 -0.52 -3.14
CA LEU A 233 15.65 -1.05 -4.06
C LEU A 233 15.14 0.04 -5.02
N PHE A 234 15.01 1.28 -4.55
CA PHE A 234 14.68 2.42 -5.39
C PHE A 234 15.80 2.76 -6.38
N MET A 235 17.06 2.69 -5.98
CA MET A 235 18.19 2.80 -6.89
C MET A 235 18.15 1.70 -7.96
N TYR A 236 17.92 0.46 -7.55
CA TYR A 236 17.82 -0.68 -8.46
C TYR A 236 16.69 -0.52 -9.48
N CYS A 237 15.52 -0.06 -9.05
CA CYS A 237 14.33 0.02 -9.90
C CYS A 237 14.21 1.32 -10.71
N TYR A 238 14.79 2.43 -10.24
CA TYR A 238 14.55 3.79 -10.75
C TYR A 238 15.82 4.65 -10.84
N GLY A 239 16.99 4.13 -10.49
CA GLY A 239 18.28 4.82 -10.61
C GLY A 239 18.53 5.92 -9.59
N LYS A 240 17.68 6.08 -8.56
CA LYS A 240 17.84 7.11 -7.51
C LYS A 240 17.39 6.58 -6.14
N PRO A 241 18.14 6.85 -5.05
CA PRO A 241 17.73 6.43 -3.71
C PRO A 241 16.51 7.22 -3.26
N LYS A 242 15.53 6.50 -2.72
CA LYS A 242 14.33 7.07 -2.08
C LYS A 242 13.88 6.15 -0.96
N GLY A 243 13.47 6.71 0.17
CA GLY A 243 12.97 5.94 1.31
C GLY A 243 11.66 6.52 1.88
N GLY A 244 11.00 5.73 2.72
CA GLY A 244 9.78 6.15 3.42
C GLY A 244 8.52 6.02 2.55
N ILE A 245 7.43 6.62 3.01
CA ILE A 245 6.12 6.47 2.34
C ILE A 245 5.93 7.43 1.16
N PHE A 246 6.54 8.62 1.20
CA PHE A 246 6.34 9.66 0.18
C PHE A 246 6.72 9.27 -1.25
N PRO A 247 7.78 8.48 -1.51
CA PRO A 247 8.12 8.03 -2.87
C PRO A 247 6.99 7.24 -3.56
N TYR A 248 6.14 6.59 -2.77
CA TYR A 248 4.98 5.83 -3.25
C TYR A 248 3.74 6.70 -3.45
N VAL A 249 3.78 8.00 -3.15
CA VAL A 249 2.65 8.89 -3.31
C VAL A 249 2.63 9.48 -4.73
N LYS A 250 1.47 9.43 -5.40
CA LYS A 250 1.16 10.15 -6.64
C LYS A 250 0.93 11.63 -6.30
N PHE A 251 1.98 12.44 -6.36
CA PHE A 251 1.82 13.89 -6.32
C PHE A 251 0.99 14.35 -7.53
N GLY A 252 -0.11 15.07 -7.29
CA GLY A 252 -1.00 15.58 -8.35
C GLY A 252 -2.30 14.80 -8.56
N ALA A 253 -2.62 13.77 -7.77
CA ALA A 253 -3.87 13.00 -7.92
C ALA A 253 -5.18 13.83 -7.76
N TYR A 254 -5.07 15.07 -7.27
CA TYR A 254 -6.19 16.03 -7.11
C TYR A 254 -5.96 17.37 -7.80
N SER A 255 -4.91 17.52 -8.63
CA SER A 255 -4.62 18.80 -9.28
C SER A 255 -5.75 19.22 -10.21
N ASN A 256 -6.38 18.25 -10.90
CA ASN A 256 -7.47 18.50 -11.83
C ASN A 256 -8.76 18.94 -11.11
N GLU A 257 -9.00 18.42 -9.92
CA GLU A 257 -10.14 18.74 -9.07
C GLU A 257 -10.00 20.16 -8.48
N ILE A 258 -8.78 20.51 -8.05
CA ILE A 258 -8.44 21.86 -7.61
C ILE A 258 -8.52 22.85 -8.79
N LEU A 259 -8.00 22.49 -9.96
CA LEU A 259 -8.10 23.27 -11.19
C LEU A 259 -9.56 23.49 -11.62
N SER A 260 -10.39 22.44 -11.58
CA SER A 260 -11.82 22.56 -11.92
C SER A 260 -12.58 23.43 -10.91
N GLY A 261 -12.25 23.35 -9.62
CA GLY A 261 -12.73 24.28 -8.60
C GLY A 261 -12.34 25.73 -8.90
N ALA A 262 -11.09 25.96 -9.30
CA ALA A 262 -10.59 27.30 -9.66
C ALA A 262 -11.28 27.85 -10.92
N VAL A 263 -11.51 27.02 -11.94
CA VAL A 263 -12.26 27.39 -13.15
C VAL A 263 -13.71 27.74 -12.82
N ALA A 264 -14.37 26.98 -11.94
CA ALA A 264 -15.73 27.29 -11.50
C ALA A 264 -15.81 28.63 -10.75
N ALA A 265 -14.83 28.91 -9.87
CA ALA A 265 -14.74 30.18 -9.17
C ALA A 265 -14.50 31.37 -10.12
N LEU A 266 -13.65 31.19 -11.14
CA LEU A 266 -13.40 32.18 -12.18
C LEU A 266 -14.65 32.48 -13.02
N ARG A 267 -15.44 31.46 -13.39
CA ARG A 267 -16.71 31.65 -14.12
C ARG A 267 -17.74 32.47 -13.34
N VAL A 268 -17.81 32.27 -12.03
CA VAL A 268 -18.69 33.07 -11.15
C VAL A 268 -18.23 34.52 -11.08
N ALA A 269 -16.92 34.76 -11.09
CA ALA A 269 -16.35 36.11 -11.12
C ALA A 269 -16.66 36.84 -12.44
N THR A 270 -16.50 36.16 -13.57
CA THR A 270 -16.77 36.74 -14.90
C THR A 270 -18.26 36.98 -15.14
N ALA A 271 -19.14 36.10 -14.66
CA ALA A 271 -20.59 36.26 -14.81
C ALA A 271 -21.14 37.44 -14.00
N LYS A 272 -20.58 37.72 -12.81
CA LYS A 272 -20.95 38.91 -12.02
C LYS A 272 -20.49 40.22 -12.66
N ASN A 273 -19.30 40.23 -13.26
CA ASN A 273 -18.77 41.43 -13.95
C ASN A 273 -19.53 41.78 -15.24
N LEU A 274 -20.26 40.83 -15.84
CA LEU A 274 -21.13 41.06 -17.01
C LEU A 274 -22.53 41.54 -16.64
N LEU A 275 -22.91 41.41 -15.36
CA LEU A 275 -24.23 41.78 -14.81
C LEU A 275 -24.18 43.04 -13.93
N SER A 276 -23.01 43.69 -13.83
CA SER A 276 -22.74 44.92 -13.09
C SER A 276 -22.29 46.02 -14.03
#